data_AF-X1CW90-F1
#
_entry.id   AF-X1CW90-F1
#
_cell.length_a   1.000
_cell.length_b   1.000
_cell.length_c   1.000
_cell.angle_alpha   90.00
_cell.angle_beta   90.00
_cell.angle_gamma   90.00
#
_symmetry.space_group_name_H-M   'P 1'
#
loop_
_entity.id
_entity.type
_entity.pdbx_description
1 polymer ?
#
loop_
_entity_poly.entity_id
_entity_poly.type
_entity_poly.pdbx_seq_one_letter_code
_entity_poly.pdbx_strand_id
1 'polypeptide(L)'
;NAARLSFMLATRHTRRFPLLWVDPETGINRELRYARNQSSPFVDEQDDNAIIEPVIFEDGFLRVTKNNQVLQRFLDVHPHNGVKFKELDNAKDAQQVVENINIELDAMIEARSLSISQLETLTRVLFQKDPSRISTDEMKRDILVYAKREPEDFMSVINDPVLKLQATVHKLFEQGLIKYRNKNKEVWFSTKTNKTRLCVIPFGEDPIYIVSSYFQSDDGIEA
;
A
#
# COMPACT_ATOMS: atom_id res chain seq x y z
N ASN A 1 -0.97 15.26 15.20
CA ASN A 1 -2.23 16.01 15.27
C ASN A 1 -2.86 15.84 16.64
N ALA A 2 -2.71 16.82 17.53
CA ALA A 2 -3.38 16.80 18.82
C ALA A 2 -4.88 17.06 18.59
N ALA A 3 -5.74 16.10 18.95
CA ALA A 3 -7.18 16.31 18.96
C ALA A 3 -7.51 17.44 19.94
N ARG A 4 -8.48 18.30 19.61
CA ARG A 4 -8.98 19.31 20.54
C ARG A 4 -9.61 18.59 21.74
N LEU A 5 -9.29 19.03 22.95
CA LEU A 5 -9.88 18.53 24.21
C LEU A 5 -11.43 18.48 24.14
N SER A 6 -12.04 19.46 23.47
CA SER A 6 -13.48 19.46 23.19
C SER A 6 -13.75 20.04 21.81
N PHE A 7 -14.62 19.39 21.02
CA PHE A 7 -15.16 19.93 19.78
C PHE A 7 -16.68 19.90 19.81
N MET A 8 -17.31 21.07 19.63
CA MET A 8 -18.76 21.20 19.60
C MET A 8 -19.25 21.19 18.14
N LEU A 9 -20.14 20.25 17.83
CA LEU A 9 -20.78 20.16 16.52
C LEU A 9 -21.96 21.14 16.47
N ALA A 10 -22.19 21.73 15.29
CA ALA A 10 -23.35 22.59 15.08
C ALA A 10 -24.63 21.73 15.10
N THR A 11 -25.59 22.07 15.95
CA THR A 11 -26.81 21.27 16.16
C THR A 11 -28.07 21.89 15.57
N ARG A 12 -27.99 23.10 15.00
CA ARG A 12 -29.13 23.77 14.35
C ARG A 12 -28.70 24.60 13.15
N HIS A 13 -29.56 24.66 12.14
CA HIS A 13 -29.38 25.59 11.03
C HIS A 13 -29.27 27.03 11.53
N THR A 14 -28.28 27.76 11.02
CA THR A 14 -28.18 29.22 11.17
C THR A 14 -27.63 29.82 9.88
N ARG A 15 -27.85 31.11 9.62
CA ARG A 15 -27.29 31.79 8.44
C ARG A 15 -25.75 31.70 8.35
N ARG A 16 -25.05 31.56 9.48
CA ARG A 16 -23.59 31.39 9.54
C ARG A 16 -23.13 29.94 9.36
N PHE A 17 -23.98 28.98 9.73
CA PHE A 17 -23.73 27.55 9.62
C PHE A 17 -24.97 26.89 9.02
N PRO A 18 -25.09 26.86 7.68
CA PRO A 18 -26.23 26.26 7.02
C PRO A 18 -26.18 24.74 7.24
N LEU A 19 -27.12 24.23 8.04
CA LEU A 19 -27.35 22.80 8.20
C LEU A 19 -28.54 22.41 7.33
N LEU A 20 -28.25 22.13 6.07
CA LEU A 20 -29.22 21.70 5.07
C LEU A 20 -28.81 20.32 4.57
N TRP A 21 -29.79 19.43 4.41
CA TRP A 21 -29.61 18.15 3.77
C TRP A 21 -30.50 18.08 2.53
N VAL A 22 -29.94 17.67 1.41
CA VAL A 22 -30.68 17.47 0.16
C VAL A 22 -31.30 16.09 0.22
N ASP A 23 -32.63 16.03 0.23
CA ASP A 23 -33.35 14.78 0.16
C ASP A 23 -33.16 14.12 -1.21
N PRO A 24 -32.59 12.90 -1.31
CA PRO A 24 -32.38 12.21 -2.58
C PRO A 24 -33.67 11.86 -3.32
N GLU A 25 -34.79 11.68 -2.60
CA GLU A 25 -36.06 11.26 -3.19
C GLU A 25 -36.83 12.46 -3.76
N THR A 26 -36.87 13.56 -3.01
CA THR A 26 -37.66 14.75 -3.36
C THR A 26 -36.83 15.88 -3.97
N GLY A 27 -35.50 15.87 -3.80
CA GLY A 27 -34.59 16.93 -4.23
C GLY A 27 -34.69 18.21 -3.41
N ILE A 28 -35.45 18.20 -2.30
CA ILE A 28 -35.72 19.39 -1.49
C ILE A 28 -34.64 19.53 -0.40
N ASN A 29 -34.21 20.78 -0.14
CA ASN A 29 -33.35 21.09 0.99
C ASN A 29 -34.15 21.08 2.29
N ARG A 30 -33.83 20.15 3.18
CA ARG A 30 -34.43 20.02 4.49
C ARG A 30 -33.52 20.63 5.55
N GLU A 31 -34.08 21.47 6.40
CA GLU A 31 -33.34 22.07 7.52
C GLU A 31 -33.14 21.04 8.63
N LEU A 32 -31.91 20.97 9.15
CA LEU A 32 -31.55 20.07 10.23
C LEU A 32 -31.51 20.79 11.58
N ARG A 33 -32.06 20.13 12.59
CA ARG A 33 -31.98 20.53 14.00
C ARG A 33 -31.97 19.30 14.91
N TYR A 34 -30.92 19.15 15.71
CA TYR A 34 -30.91 18.15 16.76
C TYR A 34 -31.64 18.65 18.01
N ALA A 35 -32.71 17.94 18.37
CA ALA A 35 -33.47 18.16 19.59
C ALA A 35 -33.78 16.81 20.25
N ARG A 36 -33.52 16.70 21.56
CA ARG A 36 -33.55 15.40 22.27
C ARG A 36 -34.95 14.81 22.46
N ASN A 37 -35.98 15.66 22.40
CA ASN A 37 -37.37 15.30 22.67
C ASN A 37 -38.20 15.13 21.39
N GLN A 38 -37.57 15.22 20.22
CA GLN A 38 -38.21 15.07 18.92
C GLN A 38 -38.00 13.66 18.36
N SER A 39 -38.83 13.24 17.41
CA SER A 39 -38.71 11.94 16.73
C SER A 39 -37.82 11.98 15.48
N SER A 40 -37.50 13.18 14.98
CA SER A 40 -36.79 13.40 13.71
C SER A 40 -35.77 14.54 13.82
N PRO A 41 -34.65 14.49 13.08
CA PRO A 41 -33.71 15.61 12.97
C PRO A 41 -34.15 16.73 12.02
N PHE A 42 -35.22 16.53 11.24
CA PHE A 42 -35.68 17.50 10.25
C PHE A 42 -36.67 18.50 10.86
N VAL A 43 -36.43 19.80 10.67
CA VAL A 43 -37.21 20.86 11.33
C VAL A 43 -38.70 20.82 10.96
N ASP A 44 -39.03 20.47 9.72
CA ASP A 44 -40.38 20.36 9.20
C ASP A 44 -41.19 19.20 9.80
N GLU A 45 -40.53 18.24 10.46
CA GLU A 45 -41.16 17.12 11.15
C GLU A 45 -41.21 17.28 12.68
N GLN A 46 -40.66 18.37 13.21
CA GLN A 46 -40.58 18.62 14.65
C GLN A 46 -41.76 19.44 15.16
N ASP A 47 -42.11 19.25 16.42
CA ASP A 47 -43.05 20.12 17.11
C ASP A 47 -42.40 21.47 17.50
N ASP A 48 -43.24 22.42 17.93
CA ASP A 48 -42.81 23.75 18.34
C ASP A 48 -41.97 23.74 19.63
N ASN A 49 -42.00 22.67 20.42
CA ASN A 49 -41.40 22.59 21.73
C ASN A 49 -40.06 21.82 21.70
N ALA A 50 -39.14 22.24 20.83
CA ALA A 50 -37.86 21.56 20.62
C ALA A 50 -36.77 21.92 21.66
N ILE A 51 -36.28 20.93 22.40
CA ILE A 51 -35.17 21.07 23.37
C ILE A 51 -33.85 20.75 22.67
N ILE A 52 -33.12 21.80 22.30
CA ILE A 52 -31.81 21.70 21.63
C ILE A 52 -30.74 21.31 22.66
N GLU A 53 -30.01 20.24 22.36
CA GLU A 53 -28.90 19.76 23.18
C GLU A 53 -27.59 19.88 22.39
N PRO A 54 -26.48 20.32 23.00
CA PRO A 54 -25.19 20.36 22.32
C PRO A 54 -24.66 18.95 22.06
N VAL A 55 -24.00 18.76 20.91
CA VAL A 55 -23.28 17.54 20.57
C VAL A 55 -21.79 17.83 20.69
N ILE A 56 -21.14 17.19 21.67
CA ILE A 56 -19.75 17.47 22.04
C ILE A 56 -18.92 16.21 21.86
N PHE A 57 -17.82 16.35 21.12
CA PHE A 57 -16.77 15.35 21.02
C PHE A 57 -15.74 15.64 22.11
N GLU A 58 -15.49 14.67 22.98
CA GLU A 58 -14.50 14.72 24.05
C GLU A 58 -13.29 13.89 23.62
N ASP A 59 -12.10 14.50 23.66
CA ASP A 59 -10.84 13.89 23.21
C ASP A 59 -10.93 13.28 21.78
N GLY A 60 -11.76 13.89 20.92
CA GLY A 60 -11.98 13.45 19.54
C GLY A 60 -13.04 12.36 19.36
N PHE A 61 -13.69 11.89 20.43
CA PHE A 61 -14.73 10.85 20.36
C PHE A 61 -16.10 11.38 20.78
N LEU A 62 -17.14 10.89 20.12
CA LEU A 62 -18.54 11.04 20.52
C LEU A 62 -19.14 9.65 20.64
N ARG A 63 -19.62 9.29 21.84
CA ARG A 63 -20.31 8.01 22.07
C ARG A 63 -21.81 8.24 21.98
N VAL A 64 -22.44 7.63 20.98
CA VAL A 64 -23.89 7.69 20.80
C VAL A 64 -24.50 6.35 21.16
N THR A 65 -25.49 6.36 22.05
CA THR A 65 -26.19 5.14 22.45
C THR A 65 -27.22 4.74 21.39
N LYS A 66 -27.46 3.43 21.24
CA LYS A 66 -28.46 2.89 20.30
C LYS A 66 -29.86 3.46 20.54
N ASN A 67 -30.19 3.86 21.76
CA ASN A 67 -31.50 4.43 22.10
C ASN A 67 -31.69 5.84 21.53
N ASN A 68 -30.61 6.59 21.28
CA ASN A 68 -30.67 7.94 20.73
C ASN A 68 -30.69 7.88 19.18
N GLN A 69 -31.78 7.36 18.64
CA GLN A 69 -31.98 7.18 17.20
C GLN A 69 -31.95 8.53 16.44
N VAL A 70 -32.44 9.59 17.07
CA VAL A 70 -32.48 10.94 16.49
C VAL A 70 -31.08 11.49 16.30
N LEU A 71 -30.18 11.31 17.29
CA LEU A 71 -28.79 11.74 17.16
C LEU A 71 -28.04 10.92 16.11
N GLN A 72 -28.27 9.59 16.03
CA GLN A 72 -27.67 8.75 14.99
C GLN A 72 -28.08 9.23 13.59
N ARG A 73 -29.38 9.42 13.35
CA ARG A 73 -29.89 9.96 12.08
C ARG A 73 -29.34 11.35 11.79
N PHE A 74 -29.32 12.23 12.79
CA PHE A 74 -28.78 13.59 12.66
C PHE A 74 -27.31 13.59 12.22
N LEU A 75 -26.48 12.73 12.82
CA LEU A 75 -25.06 12.61 12.48
C LEU A 75 -24.86 12.03 11.08
N ASP A 76 -25.68 11.06 10.68
CA ASP A 76 -25.62 10.42 9.37
C ASP A 76 -25.85 11.43 8.23
N VAL A 77 -26.93 12.22 8.35
CA VAL A 77 -27.30 13.23 7.36
C VAL A 77 -26.57 14.57 7.53
N HIS A 78 -25.70 14.70 8.53
CA HIS A 78 -25.02 15.96 8.81
C HIS A 78 -24.04 16.31 7.67
N PRO A 79 -24.01 17.56 7.17
CA PRO A 79 -23.05 18.01 6.14
C PRO A 79 -21.55 17.88 6.47
N HIS A 80 -21.22 17.52 7.70
CA HIS A 80 -19.84 17.36 8.16
C HIS A 80 -19.46 15.88 8.35
N ASN A 81 -20.41 14.96 8.17
CA ASN A 81 -20.14 13.52 8.13
C ASN A 81 -19.22 13.22 6.95
N GLY A 82 -18.14 12.48 7.19
CA GLY A 82 -17.06 12.23 6.24
C GLY A 82 -16.05 13.37 6.07
N VAL A 83 -16.32 14.58 6.62
CA VAL A 83 -15.42 15.74 6.50
C VAL A 83 -14.76 16.12 7.84
N LYS A 84 -15.55 16.30 8.90
CA LYS A 84 -15.04 16.66 10.25
C LYS A 84 -15.14 15.51 11.24
N PHE A 85 -16.08 14.61 11.04
CA PHE A 85 -16.22 13.39 11.81
C PHE A 85 -16.65 12.27 10.88
N LYS A 86 -16.44 11.03 11.31
CA LYS A 86 -16.92 9.83 10.64
C LYS A 86 -17.31 8.81 11.70
N GLU A 87 -18.21 7.90 11.36
CA GLU A 87 -18.46 6.74 12.19
C GLU A 87 -17.18 5.89 12.32
N LEU A 88 -16.89 5.43 13.53
CA LEU A 88 -15.74 4.57 13.80
C LEU A 88 -16.16 3.12 13.56
N ASP A 89 -15.76 2.59 12.40
CA ASP A 89 -15.92 1.17 12.10
C ASP A 89 -14.70 0.38 12.59
N ASN A 90 -14.77 -0.02 13.86
CA ASN A 90 -13.71 -0.81 14.49
C ASN A 90 -13.44 -2.13 13.75
N ALA A 91 -14.45 -2.70 13.08
CA ALA A 91 -14.28 -3.97 12.37
C ALA A 91 -13.48 -3.75 11.08
N LYS A 92 -13.79 -2.70 10.32
CA LYS A 92 -13.03 -2.31 9.14
C LYS A 92 -11.60 -1.90 9.48
N ASP A 93 -11.41 -1.11 10.54
CA ASP A 93 -10.07 -0.71 10.97
C ASP A 93 -9.25 -1.93 11.42
N ALA A 94 -9.86 -2.88 12.14
CA ALA A 94 -9.21 -4.14 12.51
C ALA A 94 -8.85 -5.00 11.30
N GLN A 95 -9.71 -5.06 10.28
CA GLN A 95 -9.41 -5.77 9.02
C GLN A 95 -8.18 -5.18 8.32
N GLN A 96 -8.09 -3.85 8.23
CA GLN A 96 -6.92 -3.20 7.63
C GLN A 96 -5.64 -3.51 8.41
N VAL A 97 -5.70 -3.51 9.73
CA VAL A 97 -4.56 -3.87 10.58
C VAL A 97 -4.13 -5.32 10.34
N VAL A 98 -5.08 -6.24 10.26
CA VAL A 98 -4.80 -7.66 9.97
C VAL A 98 -4.19 -7.82 8.58
N GLU A 99 -4.69 -7.12 7.57
CA GLU A 99 -4.15 -7.15 6.22
C GLU A 99 -2.70 -6.66 6.18
N ASN A 100 -2.39 -5.54 6.85
CA ASN A 100 -1.02 -5.03 6.95
C ASN A 100 -0.08 -6.04 7.63
N ILE A 101 -0.56 -6.71 8.70
CA ILE A 101 0.20 -7.77 9.39
C ILE A 101 0.47 -8.95 8.46
N ASN A 102 -0.52 -9.35 7.66
CA ASN A 102 -0.36 -10.46 6.72
C ASN A 102 0.67 -10.13 5.64
N ILE A 103 0.64 -8.90 5.08
CA ILE A 103 1.62 -8.44 4.10
C ILE A 103 3.04 -8.43 4.69
N GLU A 104 3.21 -7.94 5.92
CA GLU A 104 4.49 -8.00 6.64
C GLU A 104 4.97 -9.46 6.81
N LEU A 105 4.08 -10.34 7.24
CA LEU A 105 4.40 -11.75 7.47
C LEU A 105 4.81 -12.45 6.17
N ASP A 106 4.05 -12.26 5.09
CA ASP A 106 4.32 -12.85 3.78
C ASP A 106 5.67 -12.38 3.23
N ALA A 107 5.95 -11.07 3.32
CA ALA A 107 7.23 -10.50 2.93
C ALA A 107 8.40 -11.12 3.73
N MET A 108 8.24 -11.30 5.04
CA MET A 108 9.26 -11.92 5.89
C MET A 108 9.46 -13.41 5.62
N ILE A 109 8.39 -14.14 5.29
CA ILE A 109 8.46 -15.56 4.88
C ILE A 109 9.23 -15.67 3.57
N GLU A 110 8.91 -14.83 2.60
CA GLU A 110 9.58 -14.84 1.30
C GLU A 110 11.05 -14.42 1.43
N ALA A 111 11.35 -13.38 2.20
CA ALA A 111 12.73 -13.00 2.50
C ALA A 111 13.55 -14.15 3.12
N ARG A 112 12.92 -15.01 3.92
CA ARG A 112 13.55 -16.20 4.52
C ARG A 112 13.76 -17.34 3.52
N SER A 113 12.89 -17.45 2.50
CA SER A 113 12.94 -18.51 1.48
C SER A 113 14.00 -18.25 0.40
N LEU A 114 14.53 -17.02 0.34
CA LEU A 114 15.53 -16.60 -0.64
C LEU A 114 16.80 -17.47 -0.65
N SER A 115 17.21 -17.84 -1.87
CA SER A 115 18.51 -18.45 -2.15
C SER A 115 19.66 -17.44 -2.06
N ILE A 116 20.90 -17.93 -1.95
CA ILE A 116 22.09 -17.08 -1.82
C ILE A 116 22.24 -16.11 -3.01
N SER A 117 22.06 -16.58 -4.24
CA SER A 117 22.16 -15.73 -5.43
C SER A 117 21.09 -14.63 -5.44
N GLN A 118 19.86 -14.92 -5.00
CA GLN A 118 18.82 -13.90 -4.89
C GLN A 118 19.13 -12.87 -3.79
N LEU A 119 19.71 -13.30 -2.67
CA LEU A 119 20.19 -12.38 -1.63
C LEU A 119 21.25 -11.43 -2.18
N GLU A 120 22.20 -11.92 -2.97
CA GLU A 120 23.24 -11.10 -3.60
C GLU A 120 22.64 -10.10 -4.60
N THR A 121 21.71 -10.54 -5.45
CA THR A 121 21.04 -9.65 -6.41
C THR A 121 20.25 -8.55 -5.69
N LEU A 122 19.43 -8.92 -4.70
CA LEU A 122 18.65 -7.96 -3.92
C LEU A 122 19.54 -7.01 -3.13
N THR A 123 20.65 -7.49 -2.60
CA THR A 123 21.62 -6.66 -1.89
C THR A 123 22.21 -5.57 -2.78
N ARG A 124 22.49 -5.92 -4.05
CA ARG A 124 22.98 -4.95 -5.04
C ARG A 124 21.90 -3.94 -5.42
N VAL A 125 20.66 -4.39 -5.62
CA VAL A 125 19.56 -3.52 -6.07
C VAL A 125 19.03 -2.62 -4.97
N LEU A 126 18.72 -3.18 -3.80
CA LEU A 126 18.11 -2.44 -2.69
C LEU A 126 19.11 -1.55 -1.95
N PHE A 127 20.35 -2.03 -1.76
CA PHE A 127 21.32 -1.35 -0.90
C PHE A 127 22.52 -0.77 -1.66
N GLN A 128 22.64 -1.00 -2.96
CA GLN A 128 23.79 -0.59 -3.78
C GLN A 128 25.13 -1.08 -3.20
N LYS A 129 25.11 -2.22 -2.49
CA LYS A 129 26.29 -2.84 -1.89
C LYS A 129 26.82 -3.94 -2.80
N ASP A 130 28.13 -4.11 -2.78
CA ASP A 130 28.79 -5.25 -3.41
C ASP A 130 28.64 -6.50 -2.49
N PRO A 131 27.90 -7.54 -2.91
CA PRO A 131 27.66 -8.73 -2.10
C PRO A 131 28.94 -9.48 -1.75
N SER A 132 30.00 -9.34 -2.56
CA SER A 132 31.30 -9.99 -2.31
C SER A 132 32.06 -9.40 -1.12
N ARG A 133 31.65 -8.23 -0.62
CA ARG A 133 32.30 -7.50 0.48
C ARG A 133 31.62 -7.67 1.83
N ILE A 134 30.51 -8.40 1.88
CA ILE A 134 29.71 -8.60 3.09
C ILE A 134 29.34 -10.07 3.25
N SER A 135 29.10 -10.48 4.49
CA SER A 135 28.76 -11.86 4.78
C SER A 135 27.31 -12.19 4.34
N THR A 136 27.05 -13.47 4.07
CA THR A 136 25.69 -13.95 3.79
C THR A 136 24.72 -13.67 4.93
N ASP A 137 25.20 -13.71 6.18
CA ASP A 137 24.39 -13.40 7.36
C ASP A 137 24.03 -11.91 7.44
N GLU A 138 24.94 -11.02 7.06
CA GLU A 138 24.63 -9.59 6.93
C GLU A 138 23.63 -9.31 5.82
N MET A 139 23.77 -9.97 4.65
CA MET A 139 22.79 -9.86 3.56
C MET A 139 21.39 -10.31 4.01
N LYS A 140 21.30 -11.48 4.66
CA LYS A 140 20.04 -12.00 5.21
C LYS A 140 19.43 -11.04 6.23
N ARG A 141 20.24 -10.50 7.14
CA ARG A 141 19.79 -9.54 8.14
C ARG A 141 19.23 -8.28 7.48
N ASP A 142 19.99 -7.67 6.58
CA ASP A 142 19.60 -6.41 5.94
C ASP A 142 18.31 -6.58 5.12
N ILE A 143 18.18 -7.70 4.40
CA ILE A 143 16.96 -8.02 3.62
C ILE A 143 15.76 -8.31 4.54
N LEU A 144 15.93 -9.06 5.63
CA LEU A 144 14.84 -9.30 6.59
C LEU A 144 14.37 -8.01 7.28
N VAL A 145 15.30 -7.10 7.60
CA VAL A 145 14.97 -5.79 8.16
C VAL A 145 14.20 -4.95 7.13
N TYR A 146 14.59 -5.02 5.86
CA TYR A 146 13.89 -4.32 4.78
C TYR A 146 12.47 -4.85 4.58
N ALA A 147 12.33 -6.17 4.40
CA ALA A 147 11.03 -6.83 4.23
C ALA A 147 10.06 -6.54 5.39
N LYS A 148 10.58 -6.38 6.61
CA LYS A 148 9.77 -5.98 7.77
C LYS A 148 9.33 -4.51 7.74
N ARG A 149 10.21 -3.61 7.29
CA ARG A 149 9.95 -2.15 7.32
C ARG A 149 9.11 -1.69 6.14
N GLU A 150 9.38 -2.24 4.96
CA GLU A 150 8.80 -1.86 3.68
C GLU A 150 8.29 -3.12 2.95
N PRO A 151 7.29 -3.84 3.49
CA PRO A 151 6.91 -5.16 2.98
C PRO A 151 6.29 -5.10 1.57
N GLU A 152 5.47 -4.09 1.28
CA GLU A 152 4.88 -3.90 -0.05
C GLU A 152 5.95 -3.66 -1.12
N ASP A 153 6.90 -2.76 -0.83
CA ASP A 153 7.99 -2.47 -1.75
C ASP A 153 8.90 -3.68 -1.96
N PHE A 154 9.27 -4.37 -0.87
CA PHE A 154 10.00 -5.63 -0.96
C PHE A 154 9.29 -6.66 -1.85
N MET A 155 7.98 -6.85 -1.66
CA MET A 155 7.18 -7.76 -2.46
C MET A 155 7.06 -7.31 -3.92
N SER A 156 7.10 -6.01 -4.19
CA SER A 156 7.12 -5.50 -5.57
C SER A 156 8.46 -5.81 -6.25
N VAL A 157 9.57 -5.59 -5.55
CA VAL A 157 10.92 -5.82 -6.07
C VAL A 157 11.18 -7.30 -6.31
N ILE A 158 10.81 -8.18 -5.38
CA ILE A 158 11.03 -9.62 -5.54
C ILE A 158 10.20 -10.23 -6.67
N ASN A 159 9.05 -9.63 -6.97
CA ASN A 159 8.18 -10.07 -8.04
C ASN A 159 8.51 -9.44 -9.40
N ASP A 160 9.48 -8.53 -9.46
CA ASP A 160 9.92 -7.90 -10.70
C ASP A 160 10.45 -8.98 -11.70
N PRO A 161 9.84 -9.09 -12.90
CA PRO A 161 10.25 -10.02 -13.93
C PRO A 161 11.71 -9.86 -14.37
N VAL A 162 12.24 -8.63 -14.36
CA VAL A 162 13.61 -8.31 -14.75
C VAL A 162 14.59 -8.90 -13.74
N LEU A 163 14.30 -8.79 -12.45
CA LEU A 163 15.11 -9.40 -11.38
C LEU A 163 15.13 -10.93 -11.47
N LYS A 164 13.99 -11.56 -11.77
CA LYS A 164 13.90 -13.00 -12.02
C LYS A 164 14.75 -13.42 -13.23
N LEU A 165 14.73 -12.61 -14.29
CA LEU A 165 15.53 -12.88 -15.49
C LEU A 165 17.03 -12.74 -15.21
N GLN A 166 17.46 -11.71 -14.50
CA GLN A 166 18.86 -11.52 -14.11
C GLN A 166 19.38 -12.67 -13.25
N ALA A 167 18.59 -13.14 -12.27
CA ALA A 167 18.93 -14.31 -11.48
C ALA A 167 19.05 -15.59 -12.34
N THR A 168 18.18 -15.74 -13.35
CA THR A 168 18.24 -16.85 -14.30
C THR A 168 19.51 -16.80 -15.13
N VAL A 169 19.90 -15.62 -15.63
CA VAL A 169 21.14 -15.40 -16.38
C VAL A 169 22.36 -15.79 -15.54
N HIS A 170 22.42 -15.38 -14.27
CA HIS A 170 23.48 -15.81 -13.36
C HIS A 170 23.60 -17.34 -13.28
N LYS A 171 22.47 -18.03 -13.12
CA LYS A 171 22.44 -19.50 -13.06
C LYS A 171 22.91 -20.15 -14.37
N LEU A 172 22.62 -19.55 -15.53
CA LEU A 172 23.11 -20.05 -16.83
C LEU A 172 24.65 -19.96 -16.92
N PHE A 173 25.26 -18.90 -16.37
CA PHE A 173 26.72 -18.79 -16.28
C PHE A 173 27.31 -19.82 -15.32
N GLU A 174 26.73 -20.00 -14.13
CA GLU A 174 27.19 -20.99 -13.14
C GLU A 174 27.14 -22.42 -13.67
N GLN A 175 26.08 -22.75 -14.41
CA GLN A 175 25.91 -24.07 -15.04
C GLN A 175 26.80 -24.24 -16.29
N GLY A 176 27.52 -23.21 -16.71
CA GLY A 176 28.36 -23.22 -17.90
C GLY A 176 27.59 -23.35 -19.20
N LEU A 177 26.29 -23.06 -19.20
CA LEU A 177 25.43 -23.07 -20.40
C LEU A 177 25.73 -21.87 -21.29
N ILE A 178 26.15 -20.77 -20.70
CA ILE A 178 26.68 -19.58 -21.38
C ILE A 178 28.05 -19.21 -20.78
N LYS A 179 28.92 -18.61 -21.59
CA LYS A 179 30.26 -18.22 -21.15
C LYS A 179 30.77 -16.95 -21.82
N TYR A 180 31.68 -16.29 -21.13
CA TYR A 180 32.44 -15.17 -21.69
C TYR A 180 33.47 -15.65 -22.71
N ARG A 181 33.68 -14.83 -23.74
CA ARG A 181 34.74 -14.94 -24.73
C ARG A 181 35.32 -13.57 -25.05
N ASN A 182 36.44 -13.57 -25.77
CA ASN A 182 37.10 -12.37 -26.27
C ASN A 182 37.37 -11.32 -25.17
N LYS A 183 38.01 -11.76 -24.07
CA LYS A 183 38.30 -10.91 -22.88
C LYS A 183 37.02 -10.27 -22.30
N ASN A 184 35.97 -11.08 -22.12
CA ASN A 184 34.67 -10.68 -21.57
C ASN A 184 33.90 -9.65 -22.40
N LYS A 185 34.20 -9.52 -23.70
CA LYS A 185 33.45 -8.65 -24.62
C LYS A 185 32.25 -9.36 -25.26
N GLU A 186 32.20 -10.68 -25.20
CA GLU A 186 31.16 -11.46 -25.88
C GLU A 186 30.65 -12.57 -24.98
N VAL A 187 29.35 -12.85 -25.09
CA VAL A 187 28.70 -13.98 -24.42
C VAL A 187 28.25 -14.99 -25.47
N TRP A 188 28.52 -16.26 -25.20
CA TRP A 188 28.28 -17.36 -26.14
C TRP A 188 27.59 -18.52 -25.44
N PHE A 189 26.73 -19.23 -26.18
CA PHE A 189 26.27 -20.54 -25.75
C PHE A 189 27.45 -21.51 -25.65
N SER A 190 27.39 -22.38 -24.65
CA SER A 190 28.44 -23.34 -24.35
C SER A 190 27.87 -24.74 -24.08
N THR A 191 26.81 -25.10 -24.79
CA THR A 191 26.28 -26.47 -24.77
C THR A 191 27.06 -27.36 -25.75
N LYS A 192 26.81 -28.68 -25.70
CA LYS A 192 27.49 -29.63 -26.59
C LYS A 192 27.14 -29.40 -28.07
N THR A 193 25.92 -28.97 -28.34
CA THR A 193 25.34 -28.80 -29.67
C THR A 193 25.30 -27.34 -30.14
N ASN A 194 25.21 -26.37 -29.23
CA ASN A 194 25.13 -24.95 -29.56
C ASN A 194 26.34 -24.18 -29.01
N LYS A 195 27.06 -23.53 -29.94
CA LYS A 195 28.21 -22.66 -29.67
C LYS A 195 28.10 -21.35 -30.45
N THR A 196 26.89 -20.84 -30.67
CA THR A 196 26.69 -19.53 -31.30
C THR A 196 26.90 -18.40 -30.29
N ARG A 197 27.11 -17.20 -30.82
CA ARG A 197 27.23 -15.97 -30.03
C ARG A 197 25.83 -15.51 -29.63
N LEU A 198 25.62 -15.20 -28.35
CA LEU A 198 24.39 -14.55 -27.85
C LEU A 198 24.45 -13.05 -28.16
N CYS A 199 25.35 -12.34 -27.49
CA CYS A 199 25.44 -10.90 -27.60
C CYS A 199 26.88 -10.40 -27.39
N VAL A 200 27.08 -9.13 -27.72
CA VAL A 200 28.30 -8.37 -27.45
C VAL A 200 28.03 -7.45 -26.28
N ILE A 201 28.95 -7.40 -25.32
CA ILE A 201 28.86 -6.53 -24.14
C ILE A 201 29.50 -5.19 -24.51
N PRO A 202 28.75 -4.07 -24.52
CA PRO A 202 29.32 -2.75 -24.73
C PRO A 202 30.33 -2.40 -23.62
N PHE A 203 31.27 -1.51 -23.93
CA PHE A 203 32.31 -1.16 -22.97
C PHE A 203 31.71 -0.45 -21.75
N GLY A 204 32.02 -0.96 -20.55
CA GLY A 204 31.57 -0.37 -19.27
C GLY A 204 30.19 -0.84 -18.80
N GLU A 205 29.50 -1.67 -19.59
CA GLU A 205 28.17 -2.19 -19.24
C GLU A 205 28.23 -3.44 -18.36
N ASP A 206 27.19 -3.65 -17.56
CA ASP A 206 27.04 -4.86 -16.77
C ASP A 206 26.62 -6.05 -17.66
N PRO A 207 27.40 -7.15 -17.67
CA PRO A 207 27.11 -8.28 -18.55
C PRO A 207 25.77 -8.97 -18.27
N ILE A 208 25.33 -9.02 -17.01
CA ILE A 208 24.09 -9.69 -16.62
C ILE A 208 22.91 -8.88 -17.15
N TYR A 209 22.96 -7.56 -16.98
CA TYR A 209 21.99 -6.64 -17.54
C TYR A 209 21.88 -6.79 -19.06
N ILE A 210 23.00 -6.74 -19.79
CA ILE A 210 23.01 -6.85 -21.26
C ILE A 210 22.45 -8.19 -21.74
N VAL A 211 22.81 -9.29 -21.09
CA VAL A 211 22.31 -10.62 -21.46
C VAL A 211 20.82 -10.75 -21.12
N SER A 212 20.36 -10.20 -20.00
CA SER A 212 18.93 -10.14 -19.67
C SER A 212 18.16 -9.32 -20.70
N SER A 213 18.65 -8.15 -21.10
CA SER A 213 18.03 -7.33 -22.15
C SER A 213 18.01 -8.05 -23.50
N TYR A 214 19.07 -8.80 -23.84
CA TYR A 214 19.08 -9.62 -25.05
C TYR A 214 17.96 -10.68 -25.03
N PHE A 215 17.79 -11.41 -23.93
CA PHE A 215 16.71 -12.41 -23.81
C PHE A 215 15.30 -11.81 -23.83
N GLN A 216 15.15 -10.50 -23.62
CA GLN A 216 13.88 -9.78 -23.76
C GLN A 216 13.66 -9.19 -25.16
N SER A 217 14.71 -9.14 -25.99
CA SER A 217 14.62 -8.65 -27.37
C SER A 217 14.04 -9.70 -28.32
N ASP A 218 13.50 -9.25 -29.45
CA ASP A 218 12.97 -10.15 -30.50
C ASP A 218 14.00 -11.20 -30.92
N ASP A 219 15.27 -10.78 -31.10
CA ASP A 219 16.39 -11.67 -31.43
C ASP A 219 16.63 -12.76 -30.37
N GLY A 220 16.35 -12.48 -29.10
CA GLY A 220 16.51 -13.44 -28.01
C GLY A 220 15.30 -14.36 -27.81
N ILE A 221 14.11 -13.94 -28.24
CA ILE A 221 12.89 -14.75 -28.22
C ILE A 221 12.90 -15.78 -29.35
N GLU A 222 13.52 -15.46 -30.48
CA GLU A 222 13.60 -16.33 -31.66
C GLU A 222 14.79 -17.32 -31.66
N ALA A 223 15.75 -17.17 -30.74
CA ALA A 223 17.02 -17.93 -30.68
C ALA A 223 16.94 -19.27 -29.92
#